data_AF-A0A7S1EGM5-F1
#
_entry.id   AF-A0A7S1EGM5-F1
#
_cell.length_a   1.000
_cell.length_b   1.000
_cell.length_c   1.000
_cell.angle_alpha   90.00
_cell.angle_beta   90.00
_cell.angle_gamma   90.00
#
_symmetry.space_group_name_H-M   'P 1'
#
loop_
_entity.id
_entity.type
_entity.pdbx_description
1 polymer ?
#
loop_
_entity_poly.entity_id
_entity_poly.type
_entity_poly.pdbx_seq_one_letter_code
_entity_poly.pdbx_strand_id
1 'polypeptide(L)'
;AVGGGLPLTVETVDEVLNEVRPYLISDGGNCRVVSVDAVSGDVELQLEGACGTCPSSTVTMKQGIERVLRENFGDRLGQVVPVQPAGVEQLTVEACEKLLAPVRPAVEGLGGAVEVTGVDAATGTVTLKYSGPEKLVYGIELTLMDDELVRKVV
;
A
#
# COMPACT_ATOMS: atom_id res chain seq x y z
N ALA A 1 -30.17 5.71 29.69
CA ALA A 1 -29.01 6.59 29.45
C ALA A 1 -27.75 5.78 29.68
N VAL A 2 -27.08 5.33 28.62
CA VAL A 2 -25.72 4.79 28.70
C VAL A 2 -25.00 5.20 27.41
N GLY A 3 -24.77 6.50 27.26
CA GLY A 3 -23.79 7.01 26.30
C GLY A 3 -22.41 6.84 26.93
N GLY A 4 -21.94 5.59 26.97
CA GLY A 4 -20.60 5.27 27.44
C GLY A 4 -19.59 5.78 26.42
N GLY A 5 -19.14 7.02 26.60
CA GLY A 5 -18.10 7.64 25.78
C GLY A 5 -16.77 6.93 26.01
N LEU A 6 -16.63 5.77 25.40
CA LEU A 6 -15.41 4.98 25.33
C LEU A 6 -14.24 5.89 24.91
N PRO A 7 -13.11 5.86 25.63
CA PRO A 7 -11.96 6.69 25.27
C PRO A 7 -11.43 6.22 23.90
N LEU A 8 -11.10 7.17 23.03
CA LEU A 8 -10.48 6.85 21.74
C LEU A 8 -9.03 6.40 22.00
N THR A 9 -8.86 5.11 22.25
CA THR A 9 -7.57 4.45 22.48
C THR A 9 -7.44 3.23 21.58
N VAL A 10 -6.21 2.80 21.33
CA VAL A 10 -5.92 1.60 20.51
C VAL A 10 -6.70 0.39 21.01
N GLU A 11 -6.73 0.17 22.32
CA GLU A 11 -7.44 -0.97 22.95
C GLU A 11 -8.94 -0.92 22.65
N THR A 12 -9.55 0.25 22.86
CA THR A 12 -10.99 0.42 22.69
C THR A 12 -11.41 0.35 21.22
N VAL A 13 -10.58 0.89 20.33
CA VAL A 13 -10.76 0.77 18.88
C VAL A 13 -10.65 -0.70 18.47
N ASP A 14 -9.66 -1.45 18.97
CA ASP A 14 -9.52 -2.88 18.65
C ASP A 14 -10.71 -3.70 19.17
N GLU A 15 -11.25 -3.36 20.35
CA GLU A 15 -12.47 -3.97 20.90
C GLU A 15 -13.67 -3.78 19.97
N VAL A 16 -13.93 -2.55 19.52
CA VAL A 16 -15.01 -2.25 18.56
C VAL A 16 -14.76 -2.97 17.23
N LEU A 17 -13.49 -3.05 16.79
CA LEU A 17 -13.16 -3.76 15.56
C LEU A 17 -13.43 -5.28 15.65
N ASN A 18 -13.42 -5.88 16.85
CA ASN A 18 -13.79 -7.29 17.01
C ASN A 18 -15.24 -7.59 16.60
N GLU A 19 -16.13 -6.59 16.60
CA GLU A 19 -17.51 -6.76 16.12
C GLU A 19 -17.58 -6.82 14.58
N VAL A 20 -16.67 -6.13 13.88
CA VAL A 20 -16.63 -6.13 12.41
C VAL A 20 -15.74 -7.21 11.83
N ARG A 21 -14.71 -7.67 12.57
CA ARG A 21 -13.76 -8.72 12.15
C ARG A 21 -14.43 -9.96 11.54
N PRO A 22 -15.52 -10.53 12.10
CA PRO A 22 -16.20 -11.68 11.51
C PRO A 22 -16.70 -11.42 10.08
N TYR A 23 -17.22 -10.22 9.82
CA TYR A 23 -17.66 -9.81 8.48
C TYR A 23 -16.45 -9.57 7.56
N LEU A 24 -15.41 -8.90 8.06
CA LEU A 24 -14.18 -8.68 7.29
C LEU A 24 -13.55 -10.01 6.85
N ILE A 25 -13.47 -10.99 7.76
CA ILE A 25 -12.91 -12.33 7.52
C ILE A 25 -13.79 -13.11 6.54
N SER A 26 -15.12 -12.98 6.64
CA SER A 26 -16.05 -13.59 5.68
C SER A 26 -15.83 -13.08 4.24
N ASP A 27 -15.47 -11.80 4.10
CA ASP A 27 -15.09 -11.17 2.83
C ASP A 27 -13.61 -11.44 2.42
N GLY A 28 -12.88 -12.25 3.19
CA GLY A 28 -11.49 -12.64 2.89
C GLY A 28 -10.44 -11.59 3.27
N GLY A 29 -10.79 -10.65 4.14
CA GLY A 29 -9.89 -9.63 4.67
C GLY A 29 -9.83 -9.58 6.20
N ASN A 30 -9.05 -8.65 6.74
CA ASN A 30 -9.02 -8.34 8.16
C ASN A 30 -8.51 -6.90 8.37
N CYS A 31 -8.52 -6.42 9.61
CA CYS A 31 -7.90 -5.15 9.96
C CYS A 31 -7.23 -5.18 11.34
N ARG A 32 -6.17 -4.40 11.46
CA ARG A 32 -5.40 -4.19 12.69
C ARG A 32 -5.23 -2.69 12.97
N VAL A 33 -5.38 -2.28 14.22
CA VAL A 33 -5.06 -0.91 14.63
C VAL A 33 -3.55 -0.72 14.67
N VAL A 34 -3.05 0.32 13.99
CA VAL A 34 -1.64 0.70 13.99
C VAL A 34 -1.39 1.83 14.98
N SER A 35 -2.20 2.87 14.92
CA SER A 35 -2.09 4.00 15.82
C SER A 35 -3.45 4.70 15.98
N VAL A 36 -3.58 5.46 17.07
CA VAL A 36 -4.74 6.30 17.36
C VAL A 36 -4.21 7.64 17.86
N ASP A 37 -4.52 8.72 17.13
CA ASP A 37 -4.21 10.07 17.53
C ASP A 37 -5.34 10.61 18.42
N ALA A 38 -5.05 10.80 19.71
CA ALA A 38 -6.03 11.29 20.68
C ALA A 38 -6.31 12.81 20.58
N VAL A 39 -5.50 13.55 19.80
CA VAL A 39 -5.61 15.00 19.62
C VAL A 39 -6.46 15.33 18.40
N SER A 40 -6.18 14.72 17.25
CA SER A 40 -6.98 14.87 16.03
C SER A 40 -8.17 13.92 15.98
N GLY A 41 -8.12 12.82 16.72
CA GLY A 41 -9.12 11.75 16.67
C GLY A 41 -8.89 10.77 15.52
N ASP A 42 -7.76 10.86 14.80
CA ASP A 42 -7.47 10.03 13.65
C ASP A 42 -7.08 8.61 14.06
N VAL A 43 -7.51 7.63 13.28
CA VAL A 43 -7.27 6.21 13.54
C VAL A 43 -6.59 5.60 12.33
N GLU A 44 -5.38 5.11 12.53
CA GLU A 44 -4.61 4.42 11.50
C GLU A 44 -4.85 2.91 11.58
N LEU A 45 -5.38 2.34 10.50
CA LEU A 45 -5.70 0.92 10.41
C LEU A 45 -4.94 0.24 9.29
N GLN A 46 -4.28 -0.87 9.59
CA GLN A 46 -3.70 -1.75 8.60
C GLN A 46 -4.75 -2.75 8.12
N LEU A 47 -5.05 -2.72 6.82
CA LEU A 47 -5.94 -3.69 6.20
C LEU A 47 -5.13 -4.91 5.74
N GLU A 48 -5.63 -6.10 6.06
CA GLU A 48 -4.99 -7.39 5.76
C GLU A 48 -5.88 -8.22 4.82
N GLY A 49 -5.28 -9.20 4.14
CA GLY A 49 -5.98 -10.12 3.23
C GLY A 49 -6.37 -9.47 1.90
N ALA A 50 -7.48 -9.94 1.30
CA ALA A 50 -7.96 -9.47 -0.01
C ALA A 50 -8.21 -7.95 -0.05
N CYS A 51 -8.45 -7.34 1.12
CA CYS A 51 -8.68 -5.91 1.31
C CYS A 51 -7.43 -5.03 1.12
N GLY A 52 -6.23 -5.61 1.20
CA GLY A 52 -4.95 -4.90 0.99
C GLY A 52 -4.44 -4.95 -0.46
N THR A 53 -5.06 -5.75 -1.33
CA THR A 53 -4.51 -6.08 -2.65
C THR A 53 -5.32 -5.53 -3.84
N CYS A 54 -6.48 -4.92 -3.61
CA CYS A 54 -7.32 -4.35 -4.67
C CYS A 54 -7.83 -2.93 -4.32
N PRO A 55 -7.39 -1.88 -5.03
CA PRO A 55 -7.68 -0.48 -4.66
C PRO A 55 -9.18 -0.12 -4.70
N SER A 56 -10.01 -0.84 -5.47
CA SER A 56 -11.46 -0.62 -5.51
C SER A 56 -12.18 -1.19 -4.28
N SER A 57 -11.67 -2.29 -3.71
CA SER A 57 -12.29 -2.96 -2.55
C SER A 57 -11.91 -2.28 -1.23
N THR A 58 -10.73 -1.66 -1.18
CA THR A 58 -10.25 -0.89 -0.03
C THR A 58 -11.17 0.27 0.35
N VAL A 59 -11.78 0.94 -0.65
CA VAL A 59 -12.65 2.11 -0.42
C VAL A 59 -13.96 1.72 0.29
N THR A 60 -14.66 0.69 -0.18
CA THR A 60 -15.94 0.26 0.41
C THR A 60 -15.75 -0.33 1.80
N MET A 61 -14.68 -1.11 1.99
CA MET A 61 -14.37 -1.71 3.29
C MET A 61 -14.01 -0.66 4.34
N LYS A 62 -13.21 0.35 3.96
CA LYS A 62 -12.90 1.50 4.82
C LYS A 62 -14.18 2.19 5.28
N GLN A 63 -15.14 2.44 4.39
CA GLN A 63 -16.40 3.11 4.75
C GLN A 63 -17.22 2.30 5.76
N GLY A 64 -17.23 0.96 5.63
CA GLY A 64 -17.88 0.07 6.60
C GLY A 64 -17.26 0.16 7.99
N ILE A 65 -15.92 0.09 8.06
CA ILE A 65 -15.18 0.20 9.33
C ILE A 65 -15.37 1.58 9.96
N GLU A 66 -15.24 2.65 9.17
CA GLU A 66 -15.42 4.02 9.63
C GLU A 66 -16.82 4.26 10.18
N ARG A 67 -17.86 3.66 9.58
CA ARG A 67 -19.23 3.76 10.09
C ARG A 67 -19.35 3.18 11.48
N VAL A 68 -18.84 1.97 11.71
CA VAL A 68 -18.95 1.31 13.03
C VAL A 68 -18.15 2.05 14.08
N LEU A 69 -16.94 2.52 13.72
CA LEU A 69 -16.16 3.38 14.62
C LEU A 69 -16.89 4.69 14.93
N ARG A 70 -17.53 5.33 13.93
CA ARG A 70 -18.28 6.58 14.14
C ARG A 70 -19.53 6.36 14.99
N GLU A 71 -20.21 5.23 14.86
CA GLU A 71 -21.36 4.85 15.69
C GLU A 71 -20.97 4.66 17.17
N ASN A 72 -19.73 4.21 17.45
CA ASN A 72 -19.22 4.00 18.81
C ASN A 72 -18.51 5.22 19.43
N PHE A 73 -17.74 5.96 18.65
CA PHE A 73 -16.88 7.06 19.13
C PHE A 73 -17.45 8.47 18.83
N GLY A 74 -18.45 8.58 17.96
CA GLY A 74 -19.13 9.84 17.64
C GLY A 74 -18.19 10.94 17.15
N ASP A 75 -18.35 12.15 17.70
CA ASP A 75 -17.56 13.34 17.35
C ASP A 75 -16.07 13.26 17.77
N ARG A 76 -15.69 12.22 18.51
CA ARG A 76 -14.28 11.99 18.91
C ARG A 76 -13.48 11.31 17.81
N LEU A 77 -14.15 10.64 16.88
CA LEU A 77 -13.49 10.06 15.72
C LEU A 77 -13.26 11.16 14.69
N GLY A 78 -12.00 11.41 14.38
CA GLY A 78 -11.58 12.19 13.24
C GLY A 78 -11.70 11.35 11.97
N GLN A 79 -10.57 11.08 11.33
CA GLN A 79 -10.50 10.33 10.08
C GLN A 79 -9.92 8.93 10.27
N VAL A 80 -10.54 7.94 9.62
CA VAL A 80 -9.94 6.59 9.51
C VAL A 80 -9.00 6.58 8.32
N VAL A 81 -7.72 6.34 8.59
CA VAL A 81 -6.66 6.31 7.59
C VAL A 81 -6.22 4.86 7.40
N PRO A 82 -6.47 4.24 6.24
CA PRO A 82 -5.92 2.93 5.94
C PRO A 82 -4.42 3.09 5.74
N VAL A 83 -3.64 2.57 6.67
CA VAL A 83 -2.20 2.36 6.48
C VAL A 83 -2.04 1.04 5.77
N GLN A 84 -1.96 1.09 4.45
CA GLN A 84 -1.43 -0.06 3.72
C GLN A 84 -0.05 -0.36 4.31
N PRO A 85 0.36 -1.64 4.50
CA PRO A 85 1.78 -1.92 4.67
C PRO A 85 2.43 -1.21 3.50
N ALA A 86 3.21 -0.20 3.80
CA ALA A 86 3.69 0.68 2.78
C ALA A 86 4.55 -0.17 1.83
N GLY A 87 3.97 -0.55 0.70
CA GLY A 87 4.60 -0.31 -0.58
C GLY A 87 4.80 1.20 -0.62
N VAL A 88 5.79 1.65 0.12
CA VAL A 88 6.21 3.03 0.21
C VAL A 88 6.31 3.53 -1.23
N GLU A 89 5.85 4.76 -1.46
CA GLU A 89 6.28 5.63 -2.56
C GLU A 89 7.80 5.93 -2.45
N GLN A 90 8.59 4.89 -2.18
CA GLN A 90 10.02 4.87 -2.26
C GLN A 90 10.33 4.00 -3.45
N LEU A 91 11.23 4.49 -4.27
CA LEU A 91 11.86 3.71 -5.30
C LEU A 91 12.39 2.41 -4.66
N THR A 92 11.76 1.28 -4.95
CA THR A 92 12.10 -0.04 -4.41
C THR A 92 12.30 -1.02 -5.55
N VAL A 93 13.08 -2.07 -5.31
CA VAL A 93 13.33 -3.12 -6.31
C VAL A 93 12.01 -3.70 -6.82
N GLU A 94 11.05 -3.95 -5.92
CA GLU A 94 9.74 -4.49 -6.25
C GLU A 94 8.90 -3.55 -7.13
N ALA A 95 8.96 -2.24 -6.89
CA ALA A 95 8.30 -1.24 -7.73
C ALA A 95 8.92 -1.21 -9.14
N CYS A 96 10.25 -1.21 -9.24
CA CYS A 96 10.94 -1.27 -10.52
C CYS A 96 10.64 -2.58 -11.26
N GLU A 97 10.57 -3.73 -10.58
CA GLU A 97 10.20 -4.99 -11.19
C GLU A 97 8.75 -4.98 -11.72
N LYS A 98 7.81 -4.34 -11.03
CA LYS A 98 6.44 -4.16 -11.53
C LYS A 98 6.39 -3.31 -12.80
N LEU A 99 7.20 -2.24 -12.89
CA LEU A 99 7.32 -1.42 -14.10
C LEU A 99 7.90 -2.21 -15.28
N LEU A 100 8.84 -3.12 -15.00
CA LEU A 100 9.48 -3.97 -16.00
C LEU A 100 8.68 -5.21 -16.38
N ALA A 101 7.71 -5.63 -15.56
CA ALA A 101 6.87 -6.81 -15.81
C ALA A 101 6.22 -6.85 -17.22
N PRO A 102 5.62 -5.76 -17.75
CA PRO A 102 5.08 -5.76 -19.11
C PRO A 102 6.16 -5.78 -20.21
N VAL A 103 7.39 -5.31 -19.91
CA VAL A 103 8.48 -5.16 -20.89
C VAL A 103 9.35 -6.42 -20.97
N ARG A 104 9.51 -7.16 -19.87
CA ARG A 104 10.26 -8.42 -19.78
C ARG A 104 9.96 -9.41 -20.92
N PRO A 105 8.70 -9.81 -21.19
CA PRO A 105 8.42 -10.77 -22.26
C PRO A 105 8.79 -10.27 -23.66
N ALA A 106 8.70 -8.94 -23.89
CA ALA A 106 9.13 -8.34 -25.15
C ALA A 106 10.66 -8.35 -25.29
N VAL A 107 11.38 -8.08 -24.20
CA VAL A 107 12.85 -8.12 -24.14
C VAL A 107 13.36 -9.55 -24.35
N GLU A 108 12.77 -10.53 -23.66
CA GLU A 108 13.09 -11.97 -23.83
C GLU A 108 12.78 -12.46 -25.25
N GLY A 109 11.64 -12.06 -25.83
CA GLY A 109 11.27 -12.39 -27.20
C GLY A 109 12.24 -11.86 -28.26
N LEU A 110 13.00 -10.80 -27.92
CA LEU A 110 14.02 -10.19 -28.77
C LEU A 110 15.44 -10.65 -28.43
N GLY A 111 15.59 -11.64 -27.54
CA GLY A 111 16.87 -12.20 -27.12
C GLY A 111 17.62 -11.37 -26.09
N GLY A 112 16.92 -10.54 -25.33
CA GLY A 112 17.46 -9.81 -24.19
C GLY A 112 16.96 -10.34 -22.85
N ALA A 113 17.60 -9.93 -21.76
CA ALA A 113 17.21 -10.20 -20.39
C ALA A 113 17.51 -8.97 -19.53
N VAL A 114 16.62 -8.67 -18.58
CA VAL A 114 16.76 -7.53 -17.66
C VAL A 114 16.45 -7.95 -16.22
N GLU A 115 17.33 -7.56 -15.31
CA GLU A 115 17.23 -7.83 -13.87
C GLU A 115 17.56 -6.57 -13.08
N VAL A 116 16.75 -6.24 -12.07
CA VAL A 116 17.03 -5.11 -11.17
C VAL A 116 17.92 -5.62 -10.04
N THR A 117 19.12 -5.06 -9.94
CA THR A 117 20.14 -5.49 -8.97
C THR A 117 20.21 -4.59 -7.74
N GLY A 118 19.72 -3.36 -7.84
CA GLY A 118 19.75 -2.42 -6.73
C GLY A 118 18.89 -1.20 -7.02
N VAL A 119 18.40 -0.58 -5.95
CA VAL A 119 17.61 0.65 -6.02
C VAL A 119 17.98 1.55 -4.85
N ASP A 120 18.28 2.80 -5.15
CA ASP A 120 18.59 3.84 -4.18
C ASP A 120 17.50 4.91 -4.20
N ALA A 121 16.57 4.81 -3.25
CA ALA A 121 15.44 5.75 -3.12
C ALA A 121 15.85 7.17 -2.69
N ALA A 122 17.03 7.33 -2.08
CA ALA A 122 17.51 8.64 -1.62
C ALA A 122 18.01 9.50 -2.80
N THR A 123 18.63 8.86 -3.79
CA THR A 123 19.17 9.52 -4.98
C THR A 123 18.29 9.38 -6.22
N GLY A 124 17.31 8.46 -6.19
CA GLY A 124 16.49 8.11 -7.34
C GLY A 124 17.24 7.27 -8.37
N THR A 125 18.21 6.47 -7.94
CA THR A 125 19.06 5.66 -8.83
C THR A 125 18.60 4.21 -8.87
N VAL A 126 18.32 3.69 -10.06
CA VAL A 126 18.02 2.27 -10.29
C VAL A 126 19.23 1.61 -10.94
N THR A 127 19.71 0.49 -10.40
CA THR A 127 20.79 -0.31 -10.97
C THR A 127 20.22 -1.58 -11.59
N LEU A 128 20.37 -1.73 -12.90
CA LEU A 128 19.87 -2.88 -13.63
C LEU A 128 20.97 -3.57 -14.41
N LYS A 129 20.82 -4.89 -14.53
CA LYS A 129 21.68 -5.74 -15.32
C LYS A 129 20.91 -6.16 -16.57
N TYR A 130 21.35 -5.64 -17.70
CA TYR A 130 20.82 -6.01 -19.00
C TYR A 130 21.80 -6.91 -19.76
N SER A 131 21.27 -7.89 -20.48
CA SER A 131 22.01 -8.73 -21.43
C SER A 131 21.22 -8.85 -22.71
N GLY A 132 21.80 -8.60 -23.88
CA GLY A 132 21.10 -8.70 -25.16
C GLY A 132 21.50 -7.62 -26.16
N PRO A 133 20.69 -7.38 -27.20
CA PRO A 133 20.94 -6.34 -28.20
C PRO A 133 20.93 -4.94 -27.57
N GLU A 134 21.94 -4.11 -27.83
CA GLU A 134 22.07 -2.76 -27.25
C GLU A 134 20.85 -1.85 -27.53
N LYS A 135 20.11 -2.13 -28.61
CA LYS A 135 18.92 -1.38 -29.01
C LYS A 135 17.77 -1.45 -28.00
N LEU A 136 17.73 -2.46 -27.12
CA LEU A 136 16.66 -2.61 -26.13
C LEU A 136 16.98 -1.92 -24.81
N VAL A 137 18.26 -1.66 -24.52
CA VAL A 137 18.72 -0.98 -23.30
C VAL A 137 17.98 0.34 -23.13
N TYR A 138 18.01 1.15 -24.19
CA TYR A 138 17.37 2.46 -24.18
C TYR A 138 15.86 2.41 -23.92
N GLY A 139 15.15 1.41 -24.45
CA GLY A 139 13.71 1.24 -24.23
C GLY A 139 13.36 0.85 -22.79
N ILE A 140 14.22 0.03 -22.17
CA ILE A 140 14.09 -0.37 -20.76
C ILE A 140 14.36 0.82 -19.84
N GLU A 141 15.40 1.60 -20.11
CA GLU A 141 15.72 2.82 -19.36
C GLU A 141 14.57 3.82 -19.41
N LEU A 142 14.00 4.06 -20.60
CA LEU A 142 12.85 4.96 -20.77
C LEU A 142 11.62 4.52 -19.98
N THR A 143 11.37 3.21 -19.90
CA THR A 143 10.23 2.67 -19.13
C THR A 143 10.36 2.98 -17.65
N LEU A 144 11.58 2.85 -17.10
CA LEU A 144 11.84 3.18 -15.70
C LEU A 144 11.82 4.69 -15.44
N MET A 145 12.28 5.49 -16.40
CA MET A 145 12.24 6.96 -16.33
C MET A 145 10.83 7.55 -16.44
N ASP A 146 9.79 6.75 -16.72
CA ASP A 146 8.38 7.18 -16.66
C ASP A 146 7.93 7.43 -15.21
N ASP A 147 8.62 6.82 -14.24
CA ASP A 147 8.38 7.04 -12.81
C ASP A 147 9.10 8.31 -12.33
N GLU A 148 8.35 9.23 -11.71
CA GLU A 148 8.84 10.52 -11.23
C GLU A 148 9.91 10.40 -10.12
N LEU A 149 10.03 9.22 -9.49
CA LEU A 149 11.04 8.91 -8.48
C LEU A 149 12.36 8.43 -9.10
N VAL A 150 12.36 7.99 -10.37
CA VAL A 150 13.57 7.55 -11.09
C VAL A 150 14.26 8.75 -11.72
N ARG A 151 15.40 9.14 -11.15
CA ARG A 151 16.27 10.20 -11.70
C ARG A 151 17.36 9.65 -12.59
N LYS A 152 17.80 8.42 -12.34
CA LYS A 152 18.92 7.82 -13.05
C LYS A 152 18.79 6.30 -13.09
N VAL A 153 19.14 5.73 -14.24
CA VAL A 153 19.27 4.29 -14.44
C VAL A 153 20.74 3.98 -14.75
N VAL A 154 21.29 2.91 -14.17
CA VAL A 154 22.71 2.51 -14.25
C VAL A 154 22.82 1.02 -14.54
#